data_AF-A0A7C6QCT2-F1
#
_entry.id   AF-A0A7C6QCT2-F1
#
_cell.length_a   1.000
_cell.length_b   1.000
_cell.length_c   1.000
_cell.angle_alpha   90.00
_cell.angle_beta   90.00
_cell.angle_gamma   90.00
#
_symmetry.space_group_name_H-M   'P 1'
#
loop_
_entity.id
_entity.type
_entity.pdbx_description
1 polymer ?
#
loop_
_entity_poly.entity_id
_entity_poly.type
_entity_poly.pdbx_seq_one_letter_code
_entity_poly.pdbx_strand_id
1 'polypeptide(L)' 'MEIRQYGCQGCSKSCSIQVELEQGRVTGVTGHGCQKGKDMVLDFVLMD' A
#
# COMPACT_ATOMS: atom_id res chain seq x y z
N MET A 1 14.89 4.18 -4.59
CA MET A 1 13.73 3.29 -4.45
C MET A 1 13.63 2.87 -3.00
N GLU A 2 12.52 3.24 -2.35
CA GLU A 2 12.15 2.86 -0.98
C GLU A 2 10.93 1.94 -1.06
N ILE A 3 10.89 0.86 -0.28
CA ILE A 3 9.74 -0.05 -0.22
C ILE A 3 9.17 0.00 1.19
N ARG A 4 7.90 0.38 1.31
CA ARG A 4 7.15 0.38 2.58
C ARG A 4 6.10 -0.71 2.57
N GLN A 5 5.95 -1.40 3.69
CA GLN A 5 4.94 -2.45 3.85
C GLN A 5 3.82 -1.98 4.76
N TYR A 6 2.59 -2.13 4.30
CA TYR A 6 1.37 -1.73 4.99
C TYR A 6 0.44 -2.92 5.20
N GLY A 7 -0.18 -2.98 6.38
CA GLY A 7 -1.28 -3.90 6.65
C GLY A 7 -2.60 -3.30 6.18
N CYS A 8 -3.28 -3.96 5.25
CA CYS A 8 -4.62 -3.58 4.84
C CYS A 8 -5.61 -3.76 6.00
N GLN A 9 -6.35 -2.71 6.36
CA GLN A 9 -7.38 -2.76 7.42
C GLN A 9 -8.81 -2.83 6.85
N GLY A 10 -8.97 -3.00 5.54
CA GLY A 10 -10.27 -2.98 4.88
C GLY A 10 -11.16 -4.22 5.10
N CYS A 11 -10.61 -5.30 5.64
CA CYS A 11 -11.33 -6.52 6.04
C CYS A 11 -10.51 -7.34 7.05
N SER A 12 -11.11 -8.40 7.60
CA SER A 12 -10.48 -9.29 8.59
C SER A 12 -9.30 -10.12 8.07
N LYS A 13 -9.00 -10.10 6.76
CA LYS A 13 -7.86 -10.85 6.18
C LYS A 13 -6.50 -10.17 6.41
N SER A 14 -6.48 -8.88 6.77
CA SER A 14 -5.26 -8.14 7.11
C SER A 14 -4.11 -8.34 6.11
N CYS A 15 -4.43 -8.25 4.82
CA CYS A 15 -3.49 -8.52 3.74
C CYS A 15 -2.27 -7.59 3.80
N SER A 16 -1.08 -8.13 3.53
CA SER A 16 0.15 -7.33 3.45
C SER A 16 0.32 -6.74 2.04
N ILE A 17 0.47 -5.43 1.97
CA ILE A 17 0.62 -4.66 0.73
C ILE A 17 1.94 -3.91 0.78
N GLN A 18 2.71 -3.96 -0.31
CA GLN A 18 3.96 -3.25 -0.46
C GLN A 18 3.77 -2.07 -1.40
N VAL A 19 4.30 -0.93 -1.01
CA VAL A 19 4.27 0.31 -1.80
C VAL A 19 5.71 0.70 -2.10
N GLU A 20 5.99 0.86 -3.38
CA GLU A 20 7.27 1.33 -3.88
C GLU A 20 7.20 2.85 -4.02
N LEU A 21 8.15 3.53 -3.37
CA LEU A 21 8.28 4.97 -3.31
C LEU A 21 9.60 5.38 -3.96
N GLU A 22 9.54 6.39 -4.82
CA GLU A 22 10.72 7.00 -5.42
C GLU A 22 10.61 8.52 -5.32
N GLN A 23 11.56 9.14 -4.61
CA GLN A 23 11.56 10.59 -4.35
C GLN A 23 10.24 11.09 -3.72
N GLY A 24 9.66 10.30 -2.82
CA GLY A 24 8.38 10.63 -2.16
C GLY A 24 7.14 10.42 -3.03
N ARG A 25 7.27 9.84 -4.23
CA ARG A 25 6.15 9.51 -5.10
C ARG A 25 5.94 8.00 -5.19
N VAL A 26 4.70 7.56 -5.17
CA VAL A 26 4.37 6.15 -5.37
C VAL A 26 4.65 5.78 -6.83
N THR A 27 5.51 4.79 -7.02
CA THR A 27 5.85 4.23 -8.35
C THR A 27 5.22 2.85 -8.58
N GLY A 28 4.86 2.14 -7.51
CA GLY A 28 4.27 0.81 -7.61
C GLY A 28 3.53 0.38 -6.35
N VAL A 29 2.53 -0.49 -6.52
CA VAL A 29 1.84 -1.16 -5.42
C VAL A 29 1.79 -2.65 -5.71
N THR A 30 2.59 -3.38 -4.97
CA THR A 30 2.73 -4.84 -5.06
C THR A 30 2.21 -5.49 -3.78
N GLY A 31 2.08 -6.82 -3.77
CA GLY A 31 1.63 -7.56 -2.59
C GLY A 31 0.27 -8.23 -2.72
N HIS A 32 -0.03 -9.04 -1.71
CA HIS A 32 -1.05 -10.08 -1.76
C HIS A 32 -2.36 -9.56 -1.16
N GLY A 33 -3.14 -8.82 -1.95
CA GLY A 33 -4.39 -8.20 -1.50
C GLY A 33 -5.36 -7.86 -2.64
N CYS A 34 -6.61 -7.53 -2.29
CA CYS A 34 -7.62 -7.08 -3.24
C CYS A 34 -7.40 -5.62 -3.66
N GLN A 35 -8.03 -5.21 -4.75
CA GLN A 35 -7.95 -3.83 -5.24
C GLN A 35 -8.31 -2.80 -4.16
N LYS A 36 -9.42 -3.03 -3.42
CA LYS A 36 -9.85 -2.17 -2.32
C LYS A 36 -8.77 -1.97 -1.25
N GLY A 37 -8.00 -3.02 -0.94
CA GLY A 37 -6.89 -2.92 0.01
C GLY A 37 -5.75 -2.06 -0.52
N LYS A 38 -5.43 -2.19 -1.82
CA LYS A 38 -4.40 -1.38 -2.47
C LYS A 38 -4.81 0.09 -2.50
N ASP A 39 -6.06 0.37 -2.84
CA ASP A 39 -6.59 1.74 -2.89
C ASP A 39 -6.55 2.39 -1.49
N MET A 40 -6.93 1.66 -0.45
CA MET A 40 -6.85 2.14 0.93
C MET A 40 -5.42 2.46 1.36
N VAL A 41 -4.47 1.57 1.06
CA VAL A 41 -3.06 1.78 1.40
C VAL A 41 -2.48 2.97 0.62
N LEU A 42 -2.86 3.15 -0.64
CA LEU A 42 -2.47 4.33 -1.42
C LEU A 42 -2.96 5.62 -0.79
N ASP A 43 -4.21 5.67 -0.31
CA ASP A 43 -4.78 6.84 0.34
C ASP A 43 -3.98 7.22 1.61
N PHE A 44 -3.62 6.23 2.44
CA PHE A 44 -2.76 6.46 3.60
C PHE A 44 -1.38 7.01 3.23
N VAL A 45 -0.76 6.49 2.17
CA VAL A 45 0.58 6.92 1.75
C VAL A 45 0.58 8.34 1.17
N LEU A 46 -0.53 8.76 0.55
CA LEU A 46 -0.66 10.09 -0.04
C LEU A 46 -1.08 11.15 0.98
N MET A 47 -1.55 10.75 2.17
CA MET A 47 -1.93 11.64 3.27
C MET A 47 -0.79 11.91 4.27
N ASP A 48 0.30 11.14 4.21
CA ASP A 48 1.50 11.25 5.07
C ASP A 48 2.57 12.17 4.44
#